data_AF-A0A4P5QT18-F1
#
_entry.id   AF-A0A4P5QT18-F1
#
_cell.length_a   1.000
_cell.length_b   1.000
_cell.length_c   1.000
_cell.angle_alpha   90.00
_cell.angle_beta   90.00
_cell.angle_gamma   90.00
#
_symmetry.space_group_name_H-M   'P 1'
#
loop_
_entity.id
_entity.type
_entity.pdbx_description
1 polymer ?
#
loop_
_entity_poly.entity_id
_entity_poly.type
_entity_poly.pdbx_seq_one_letter_code
_entity_poly.pdbx_strand_id
1 'polypeptide(L)'
;MDFPFKIQNYTTAPHMVPYQGPLFNKSPDPEYLDAKKNQLNLFGSDLFGETPLAQSLHLVTTASKYLGFGALEHICDLALKMEEDIAIMHRGRLEAICFCFPSSWVPRERLGQSLAQIHAPVADGQALVRASGNLTERMANLQQGPYKRYVWTLSSSKDLSQHPGKDKLVNPISIEDLFFRLETQITAPLVHQESSLFLVKVETVPLAQLWVDSEKREFLLNGINTMSEEVLKYKNLQGIKTIINK
;
A
#
# COMPACT_ATOMS: atom_id res chain seq x y z
N MET A 1 -6.92 -6.59 -15.33
CA MET A 1 -5.80 -6.00 -14.56
C MET A 1 -4.55 -6.03 -15.45
N ASP A 2 -3.86 -4.90 -15.55
CA ASP A 2 -2.50 -4.86 -16.13
C ASP A 2 -1.55 -5.59 -15.16
N PHE A 3 -0.68 -6.47 -15.67
CA PHE A 3 0.20 -7.31 -14.86
C PHE A 3 1.65 -6.82 -15.01
N PRO A 4 2.10 -5.88 -14.16
CA PRO A 4 3.32 -5.12 -14.42
C PRO A 4 4.60 -5.87 -14.01
N PHE A 5 4.53 -7.19 -13.88
CA PHE A 5 5.61 -8.00 -13.32
C PHE A 5 6.27 -8.87 -14.37
N LYS A 6 7.57 -9.10 -14.16
CA LYS A 6 8.35 -10.11 -14.88
C LYS A 6 8.76 -11.19 -13.89
N ILE A 7 8.92 -12.42 -14.37
CA ILE A 7 9.41 -13.55 -13.57
C ILE A 7 10.73 -13.15 -12.90
N GLN A 8 10.74 -13.18 -11.57
CA GLN A 8 11.87 -12.81 -10.73
C GLN A 8 11.72 -13.44 -9.35
N ASN A 9 12.84 -13.58 -8.64
CA ASN A 9 12.81 -14.03 -7.25
C ASN A 9 12.14 -12.98 -6.37
N TYR A 10 11.54 -13.43 -5.27
CA TYR A 10 10.96 -12.52 -4.31
C TYR A 10 12.03 -11.60 -3.72
N THR A 11 11.68 -10.32 -3.57
CA THR A 11 12.55 -9.32 -2.98
C THR A 11 11.73 -8.29 -2.22
N THR A 12 12.29 -7.86 -1.09
CA THR A 12 11.79 -6.74 -0.27
C THR A 12 12.46 -5.42 -0.65
N ALA A 13 13.39 -5.45 -1.61
CA ALA A 13 14.14 -4.27 -2.01
C ALA A 13 13.20 -3.17 -2.52
N PRO A 14 13.45 -1.89 -2.15
CA PRO A 14 12.58 -0.77 -2.46
C PRO A 14 12.77 -0.27 -3.91
N HIS A 15 12.51 -1.14 -4.89
CA HIS A 15 12.59 -0.76 -6.30
C HIS A 15 11.45 0.20 -6.64
N MET A 16 11.79 1.46 -6.87
CA MET A 16 10.89 2.50 -7.34
C MET A 16 11.38 3.00 -8.69
N VAL A 17 10.47 3.23 -9.62
CA VAL A 17 10.77 3.76 -10.95
C VAL A 17 10.24 5.18 -11.09
N PRO A 18 10.95 6.11 -11.76
CA PRO A 18 10.41 7.42 -12.09
C PRO A 18 9.05 7.28 -12.79
N TYR A 19 8.11 8.16 -12.44
CA TYR A 19 6.74 8.08 -12.93
C TYR A 19 6.21 9.45 -13.37
N GLN A 20 5.68 9.50 -14.58
CA GLN A 20 5.16 10.70 -15.24
C GLN A 20 3.65 10.61 -15.55
N GLY A 21 2.98 9.59 -15.02
CA GLY A 21 1.54 9.41 -15.21
C GLY A 21 0.69 10.08 -14.14
N PRO A 22 -0.65 9.92 -14.20
CA PRO A 22 -1.55 10.49 -13.20
C PRO A 22 -1.28 9.90 -11.82
N LEU A 23 -1.31 10.75 -10.79
CA LEU A 23 -1.07 10.33 -9.40
C LEU A 23 -2.21 9.48 -8.81
N PHE A 24 -3.43 9.68 -9.31
CA PHE A 24 -4.64 9.00 -8.87
C PHE A 24 -5.68 9.01 -10.00
N ASN A 25 -6.71 8.17 -9.90
CA ASN A 25 -7.84 8.20 -10.84
C ASN A 25 -8.72 9.43 -10.62
N LYS A 26 -8.80 10.32 -11.62
CA LYS A 26 -9.64 11.54 -11.57
C LYS A 26 -11.15 11.28 -11.68
N SER A 27 -11.55 10.08 -12.09
CA SER A 27 -12.94 9.62 -12.15
C SER A 27 -13.06 8.36 -11.30
N PRO A 28 -13.01 8.49 -9.96
CA PRO A 28 -12.92 7.34 -9.07
C PRO A 28 -14.16 6.45 -9.20
N ASP A 29 -13.94 5.14 -9.18
CA ASP A 29 -15.01 4.16 -9.07
C ASP A 29 -15.80 4.38 -7.76
N PRO A 30 -17.12 4.63 -7.82
CA PRO A 30 -17.95 4.80 -6.63
C PRO A 30 -17.86 3.63 -5.63
N GLU A 31 -17.64 2.39 -6.10
CA GLU A 31 -17.52 1.22 -5.22
C GLU A 31 -16.33 1.34 -4.27
N TYR A 32 -15.23 1.93 -4.72
CA TYR A 32 -14.06 2.19 -3.86
C TYR A 32 -14.40 3.23 -2.80
N LEU A 33 -15.09 4.31 -3.16
CA LEU A 33 -15.45 5.36 -2.22
C LEU A 33 -16.42 4.84 -1.16
N ASP A 34 -17.40 4.03 -1.55
CA ASP A 34 -18.35 3.42 -0.62
C ASP A 34 -17.68 2.35 0.26
N ALA A 35 -16.76 1.55 -0.30
CA ALA A 35 -15.94 0.64 0.49
C ALA A 35 -15.11 1.39 1.54
N LYS A 36 -14.49 2.52 1.19
CA LYS A 36 -13.76 3.37 2.15
C LYS A 36 -14.66 3.88 3.27
N LYS A 37 -15.83 4.45 2.94
CA LYS A 37 -16.80 4.91 3.95
C LYS A 37 -17.19 3.78 4.91
N ASN A 38 -17.45 2.59 4.38
CA ASN A 38 -17.77 1.42 5.20
C ASN A 38 -16.63 1.04 6.14
N GLN A 39 -15.38 1.03 5.65
CA GLN A 39 -14.22 0.74 6.50
C GLN A 39 -14.03 1.81 7.59
N LEU A 40 -14.15 3.09 7.24
CA LEU A 40 -14.08 4.20 8.21
C LEU A 40 -15.18 4.12 9.27
N ASN A 41 -16.40 3.72 8.90
CA ASN A 41 -17.49 3.53 9.85
C ASN A 41 -17.24 2.35 10.80
N LEU A 42 -16.60 1.27 10.31
CA LEU A 42 -16.35 0.06 11.08
C LEU A 42 -15.16 0.18 12.03
N PHE A 43 -14.05 0.74 11.56
CA PHE A 43 -12.77 0.75 12.28
C PHE A 43 -12.38 2.15 12.78
N GLY A 44 -13.09 3.19 12.36
CA GLY A 44 -12.92 4.54 12.86
C GLY A 44 -11.47 5.00 12.83
N SER A 45 -10.99 5.45 13.99
CA SER A 45 -9.65 6.01 14.14
C SER A 45 -8.53 5.04 13.79
N ASP A 46 -8.75 3.72 13.80
CA ASP A 46 -7.68 2.76 13.46
C ASP A 46 -7.09 3.03 12.07
N LEU A 47 -7.92 3.51 11.14
CA LEU A 47 -7.56 3.70 9.74
C LEU A 47 -6.96 5.07 9.43
N PHE A 48 -7.14 6.06 10.32
CA PHE A 48 -6.73 7.42 10.02
C PHE A 48 -6.23 8.21 11.23
N GLY A 49 -5.45 9.24 10.94
CA GLY A 49 -5.13 10.28 11.89
C GLY A 49 -4.09 11.25 11.37
N GLU A 50 -3.90 12.30 12.15
CA GLU A 50 -2.99 13.41 11.89
C GLU A 50 -2.28 13.71 13.20
N THR A 51 -0.98 13.99 13.13
CA THR A 51 -0.23 14.47 14.28
C THR A 51 -0.53 15.95 14.52
N PRO A 52 -0.26 16.49 15.73
CA PRO A 52 -0.34 17.92 15.98
C PRO A 52 0.55 18.74 15.04
N LEU A 53 1.69 18.19 14.61
CA LEU A 53 2.58 18.84 13.65
C LEU A 53 1.92 18.96 12.28
N ALA A 54 1.31 17.88 11.76
CA ALA A 54 0.57 17.93 10.49
C ALA A 54 -0.51 19.02 10.48
N GLN A 55 -1.23 19.13 11.58
CA GLN A 55 -2.29 20.13 11.77
C GLN A 55 -1.71 21.55 11.78
N SER A 56 -0.66 21.79 12.58
CA SER A 56 -0.01 23.11 12.68
C SER A 56 0.60 23.60 11.36
N LEU A 57 1.06 22.67 10.52
CA LEU A 57 1.65 22.95 9.22
C LEU A 57 0.63 22.90 8.07
N HIS A 58 -0.65 22.63 8.37
CA HIS A 58 -1.71 22.47 7.39
C HIS A 58 -1.31 21.50 6.24
N LEU A 59 -0.68 20.37 6.59
CA LEU A 59 -0.15 19.43 5.60
C LEU A 59 -1.27 18.83 4.74
N VAL A 60 -2.42 18.51 5.34
CA VAL A 60 -3.59 17.98 4.62
C VAL A 60 -4.14 18.99 3.63
N THR A 61 -4.29 20.25 4.05
CA THR A 61 -4.74 21.33 3.15
C THR A 61 -3.76 21.55 2.00
N THR A 62 -2.47 21.46 2.27
CA THR A 62 -1.43 21.55 1.25
C THR A 62 -1.55 20.39 0.24
N ALA A 63 -1.72 19.16 0.74
CA ALA A 63 -1.96 17.98 -0.10
C ALA A 63 -3.25 18.08 -0.93
N SER A 64 -4.34 18.50 -0.31
CA SER A 64 -5.63 18.69 -0.98
C SER A 64 -5.55 19.69 -2.12
N LYS A 65 -4.88 20.84 -1.91
CA LYS A 65 -4.67 21.85 -2.96
C LYS A 65 -3.79 21.31 -4.08
N TYR A 66 -2.70 20.63 -3.73
CA TYR A 66 -1.80 19.99 -4.70
C TYR A 66 -2.52 18.97 -5.58
N LEU A 67 -3.42 18.17 -5.00
CA LEU A 67 -4.22 17.18 -5.71
C LEU A 67 -5.44 17.78 -6.45
N GLY A 68 -5.71 19.08 -6.29
CA GLY A 68 -6.79 19.79 -6.99
C GLY A 68 -8.17 19.69 -6.33
N PHE A 69 -8.25 19.33 -5.05
CA PHE A 69 -9.52 19.20 -4.31
C PHE A 69 -9.89 20.43 -3.46
N GLY A 70 -9.18 21.54 -3.64
CA GLY A 70 -9.38 22.75 -2.84
C GLY A 70 -8.74 22.62 -1.45
N ALA A 71 -9.34 23.24 -0.44
CA ALA A 71 -8.76 23.37 0.90
C ALA A 71 -9.45 22.45 1.93
N LEU A 72 -9.44 21.14 1.69
CA LEU A 72 -9.87 20.18 2.71
C LEU A 72 -8.89 20.19 3.89
N GLU A 73 -9.40 20.04 5.11
CA GLU A 73 -8.59 20.13 6.34
C GLU A 73 -8.35 18.76 6.98
N HIS A 74 -9.18 17.76 6.68
CA HIS A 74 -9.09 16.42 7.28
C HIS A 74 -8.65 15.35 6.29
N ILE A 75 -7.74 14.48 6.72
CA ILE A 75 -7.14 13.45 5.86
C ILE A 75 -8.17 12.44 5.37
N CYS A 76 -9.23 12.18 6.14
CA CYS A 76 -10.33 11.31 5.73
C CYS A 76 -11.15 11.91 4.58
N ASP A 77 -11.47 13.21 4.63
CA ASP A 77 -12.20 13.90 3.56
C ASP A 77 -11.42 13.86 2.25
N LEU A 78 -10.10 14.04 2.34
CA LEU A 78 -9.19 13.93 1.19
C LEU A 78 -9.16 12.50 0.63
N ALA A 79 -9.03 11.49 1.50
CA ALA A 79 -9.01 10.09 1.09
C ALA A 79 -10.32 9.64 0.42
N LEU A 80 -11.46 10.25 0.78
CA LEU A 80 -12.77 9.98 0.19
C LEU A 80 -12.99 10.66 -1.18
N LYS A 81 -12.00 11.40 -1.71
CA LYS A 81 -12.04 11.96 -3.07
C LYS A 81 -11.42 11.06 -4.14
N MET A 82 -10.76 9.98 -3.76
CA MET A 82 -9.97 9.13 -4.66
C MET A 82 -10.06 7.66 -4.25
N GLU A 83 -9.69 6.75 -5.15
CA GLU A 83 -9.67 5.31 -4.87
C GLU A 83 -8.48 4.93 -3.99
N GLU A 84 -7.40 5.71 -4.10
CA GLU A 84 -6.11 5.51 -3.44
C GLU A 84 -6.18 5.87 -1.96
N ASP A 85 -5.66 4.99 -1.13
CA ASP A 85 -5.33 5.27 0.25
C ASP A 85 -4.16 6.29 0.31
N ILE A 86 -4.13 7.17 1.32
CA ILE A 86 -3.17 8.29 1.37
C ILE A 86 -2.40 8.35 2.69
N ALA A 87 -1.11 8.65 2.58
CA ALA A 87 -0.23 9.05 3.68
C ALA A 87 0.58 10.29 3.31
N ILE A 88 0.92 11.11 4.31
CA ILE A 88 1.77 12.29 4.18
C ILE A 88 2.98 12.11 5.10
N MET A 89 4.16 12.10 4.49
CA MET A 89 5.42 12.11 5.19
C MET A 89 5.94 13.55 5.28
N HIS A 90 6.48 13.95 6.42
CA HIS A 90 7.21 15.20 6.60
C HIS A 90 8.51 14.95 7.37
N ARG A 91 9.64 15.42 6.84
CA ARG A 91 10.99 15.21 7.40
C ARG A 91 11.26 13.76 7.81
N GLY A 92 10.79 12.83 6.98
CA GLY A 92 10.98 11.38 7.16
C GLY A 92 10.08 10.69 8.15
N ARG A 93 9.06 11.36 8.68
CA ARG A 93 8.08 10.79 9.59
C ARG A 93 6.69 10.82 8.99
N LEU A 94 5.87 9.83 9.33
CA LEU A 94 4.47 9.77 8.93
C LEU A 94 3.64 10.71 9.79
N GLU A 95 3.16 11.82 9.22
CA GLU A 95 2.46 12.85 9.98
C GLU A 95 0.94 12.84 9.75
N ALA A 96 0.47 12.33 8.62
CA ALA A 96 -0.96 12.10 8.38
C ALA A 96 -1.18 10.81 7.58
N ILE A 97 -2.25 10.08 7.88
CA ILE A 97 -2.60 8.85 7.17
C ILE A 97 -4.11 8.65 7.16
N CYS A 98 -4.62 8.13 6.05
CA CYS A 98 -5.95 7.53 5.94
C CYS A 98 -5.83 6.35 4.98
N PHE A 99 -5.69 5.16 5.54
CA PHE A 99 -5.53 3.90 4.83
C PHE A 99 -6.73 3.00 5.14
N CYS A 100 -7.73 3.02 4.27
CA CYS A 100 -8.96 2.25 4.46
C CYS A 100 -8.80 0.77 4.11
N PHE A 101 -7.78 0.43 3.32
CA PHE A 101 -7.54 -0.89 2.78
C PHE A 101 -6.19 -1.47 3.23
N PRO A 102 -5.87 -1.49 4.54
CA PRO A 102 -4.58 -1.98 5.02
C PRO A 102 -4.43 -3.49 4.79
N SER A 103 -3.16 -3.94 4.76
CA SER A 103 -2.79 -5.35 4.60
C SER A 103 -2.30 -5.95 5.92
N SER A 104 -3.22 -6.26 6.85
CA SER A 104 -2.94 -6.88 8.15
C SER A 104 -2.18 -6.01 9.17
N TRP A 105 -2.41 -4.70 9.18
CA TRP A 105 -1.87 -3.77 10.19
C TRP A 105 -2.84 -2.62 10.46
N VAL A 106 -2.63 -1.90 11.57
CA VAL A 106 -3.44 -0.73 11.97
C VAL A 106 -2.73 0.57 11.54
N PRO A 107 -3.30 1.34 10.60
CA PRO A 107 -2.71 2.58 10.10
C PRO A 107 -2.28 3.60 11.15
N ARG A 108 -3.18 3.94 12.09
CA ARG A 108 -2.95 4.99 13.08
C ARG A 108 -1.76 4.71 13.99
N GLU A 109 -1.46 3.45 14.29
CA GLU A 109 -0.34 3.06 15.14
C GLU A 109 1.02 3.45 14.56
N ARG A 110 1.09 3.75 13.26
CA ARG A 110 2.30 4.18 12.57
C ARG A 110 2.54 5.69 12.59
N LEU A 111 1.58 6.48 13.07
CA LEU A 111 1.75 7.93 13.15
C LEU A 111 2.98 8.32 13.97
N GLY A 112 3.67 9.34 13.48
CA GLY A 112 4.92 9.82 14.02
C GLY A 112 6.09 8.87 13.83
N GLN A 113 5.97 7.68 13.23
CA GLN A 113 7.10 6.79 12.99
C GLN A 113 7.89 7.20 11.73
N SER A 114 9.19 6.93 11.71
CA SER A 114 10.00 7.07 10.50
C SER A 114 9.73 5.96 9.50
N LEU A 115 10.09 6.17 8.22
CA LEU A 115 9.96 5.12 7.20
C LEU A 115 10.67 3.82 7.61
N ALA A 116 11.83 3.92 8.27
CA ALA A 116 12.56 2.77 8.80
C ALA A 116 11.79 2.05 9.93
N GLN A 117 11.18 2.80 10.85
CA GLN A 117 10.40 2.23 11.96
C GLN A 117 9.13 1.53 11.47
N ILE A 118 8.43 2.14 10.51
CA ILE A 118 7.24 1.57 9.88
C ILE A 118 7.56 0.22 9.24
N HIS A 119 8.71 0.11 8.57
CA HIS A 119 9.12 -1.08 7.84
C HIS A 119 9.98 -2.05 8.65
N ALA A 120 10.36 -1.73 9.89
CA ALA A 120 11.14 -2.61 10.75
C ALA A 120 10.54 -4.02 10.95
N PRO A 121 9.20 -4.20 11.03
CA PRO A 121 8.59 -5.52 11.17
C PRO A 121 8.62 -6.38 9.88
N VAL A 122 8.99 -5.82 8.73
CA VAL A 122 8.99 -6.54 7.45
C VAL A 122 10.08 -7.60 7.47
N ALA A 123 9.70 -8.88 7.36
CA ALA A 123 10.63 -9.98 7.22
C ALA A 123 11.54 -9.78 6.00
N ASP A 124 12.83 -10.07 6.15
CA ASP A 124 13.89 -9.79 5.17
C ASP A 124 13.96 -8.33 4.69
N GLY A 125 13.44 -7.38 5.47
CA GLY A 125 13.34 -5.96 5.13
C GLY A 125 14.59 -5.12 5.37
N GLN A 126 15.74 -5.71 5.74
CA GLN A 126 16.88 -4.92 6.23
C GLN A 126 17.46 -3.97 5.18
N ALA A 127 17.42 -4.34 3.90
CA ALA A 127 17.83 -3.46 2.80
C ALA A 127 16.92 -2.22 2.70
N LEU A 128 15.60 -2.42 2.82
CA LEU A 128 14.61 -1.34 2.84
C LEU A 128 14.79 -0.43 4.05
N VAL A 129 15.01 -1.00 5.24
CA VAL A 129 15.26 -0.22 6.47
C VAL A 129 16.51 0.65 6.32
N ARG A 130 17.62 0.09 5.81
CA ARG A 130 18.87 0.86 5.56
C ARG A 130 18.68 1.96 4.52
N ALA A 131 17.90 1.72 3.47
CA ALA A 131 17.65 2.70 2.41
C ALA A 131 16.64 3.79 2.80
N SER A 132 15.94 3.66 3.92
CA SER A 132 14.76 4.48 4.26
C SER A 132 15.05 5.99 4.38
N GLY A 133 16.24 6.37 4.86
CA GLY A 133 16.67 7.78 4.91
C GLY A 133 16.78 8.38 3.50
N ASN A 134 17.60 7.77 2.65
CA ASN A 134 17.77 8.21 1.26
C ASN A 134 16.44 8.20 0.48
N LEU A 135 15.59 7.19 0.70
CA LEU A 135 14.27 7.14 0.06
C LEU A 135 13.40 8.32 0.46
N THR A 136 13.37 8.66 1.75
CA THR A 136 12.64 9.82 2.26
C THR A 136 13.03 11.10 1.53
N GLU A 137 14.33 11.38 1.45
CA GLU A 137 14.84 12.59 0.80
C GLU A 137 14.45 12.64 -0.68
N ARG A 138 14.58 11.51 -1.38
CA ARG A 138 14.22 11.40 -2.80
C ARG A 138 12.73 11.58 -3.04
N MET A 139 11.87 11.01 -2.19
CA MET A 139 10.41 11.16 -2.30
C MET A 139 9.95 12.60 -2.11
N ALA A 140 10.67 13.39 -1.31
CA ALA A 140 10.39 14.82 -1.10
C ALA A 140 11.06 15.75 -2.14
N ASN A 141 11.87 15.22 -3.04
CA ASN A 141 12.59 16.03 -4.03
C ASN A 141 11.75 16.25 -5.31
N LEU A 142 11.23 17.47 -5.49
CA LEU A 142 10.48 17.92 -6.69
C LEU A 142 11.21 17.70 -8.03
N GLN A 143 12.53 17.57 -8.03
CA GLN A 143 13.32 17.35 -9.25
C GLN A 143 13.49 15.86 -9.60
N GLN A 144 13.14 14.94 -8.70
CA GLN A 144 13.38 13.52 -8.91
C GLN A 144 12.13 12.64 -8.91
N GLY A 145 11.10 13.01 -8.14
CA GLY A 145 9.79 12.34 -8.15
C GLY A 145 8.80 12.98 -9.13
N PRO A 146 7.62 12.38 -9.34
CA PRO A 146 7.06 11.22 -8.64
C PRO A 146 7.73 9.88 -8.97
N TYR A 147 7.50 8.89 -8.12
CA TYR A 147 7.92 7.51 -8.33
C TYR A 147 6.74 6.55 -8.18
N LYS A 148 6.82 5.41 -8.88
CA LYS A 148 5.86 4.32 -8.77
C LYS A 148 6.57 3.01 -8.43
N ARG A 149 5.90 2.16 -7.66
CA ARG A 149 6.25 0.75 -7.49
C ARG A 149 5.00 -0.09 -7.30
N TYR A 150 5.18 -1.40 -7.39
CA TYR A 150 4.11 -2.36 -7.12
C TYR A 150 4.51 -3.25 -5.95
N VAL A 151 3.53 -3.56 -5.11
CA VAL A 151 3.64 -4.59 -4.07
C VAL A 151 2.51 -5.57 -4.29
N TRP A 152 2.77 -6.86 -4.13
CA TRP A 152 1.75 -7.88 -4.29
C TRP A 152 1.82 -8.92 -3.18
N THR A 153 0.72 -9.63 -3.01
CA THR A 153 0.65 -10.86 -2.22
C THR A 153 -0.53 -11.73 -2.67
N LEU A 154 -0.62 -12.94 -2.13
CA LEU A 154 -1.80 -13.79 -2.26
C LEU A 154 -2.59 -13.72 -0.95
N SER A 155 -3.91 -13.86 -1.05
CA SER A 155 -4.80 -13.84 0.11
C SER A 155 -5.94 -14.84 -0.08
N SER A 156 -6.49 -15.34 1.02
CA SER A 156 -7.76 -16.07 1.04
C SER A 156 -8.98 -15.12 1.10
N SER A 157 -8.76 -13.81 0.98
CA SER A 157 -9.80 -12.79 1.04
C SER A 157 -9.90 -12.01 -0.26
N LYS A 158 -11.14 -11.83 -0.73
CA LYS A 158 -11.47 -10.92 -1.83
C LYS A 158 -11.52 -9.46 -1.41
N ASP A 159 -11.52 -9.17 -0.11
CA ASP A 159 -11.77 -7.83 0.38
C ASP A 159 -10.57 -6.91 0.17
N LEU A 160 -10.84 -5.66 -0.20
CA LEU A 160 -9.83 -4.61 -0.30
C LEU A 160 -9.17 -4.33 1.06
N SER A 161 -9.93 -4.35 2.16
CA SER A 161 -9.38 -4.20 3.50
C SER A 161 -9.12 -5.54 4.17
N GLN A 162 -7.91 -5.69 4.69
CA GLN A 162 -7.48 -6.77 5.56
C GLN A 162 -7.09 -6.22 6.94
N HIS A 163 -7.87 -5.26 7.45
CA HIS A 163 -7.70 -4.75 8.81
C HIS A 163 -7.67 -5.92 9.83
N PRO A 164 -6.75 -5.94 10.81
CA PRO A 164 -6.59 -7.07 11.72
C PRO A 164 -7.81 -7.35 12.62
N GLY A 165 -8.70 -6.37 12.78
CA GLY A 165 -9.99 -6.53 13.46
C GLY A 165 -11.08 -7.20 12.62
N LYS A 166 -10.83 -7.53 11.34
CA LYS A 166 -11.75 -8.34 10.52
C LYS A 166 -11.56 -9.81 10.86
N ASP A 167 -12.66 -10.56 10.82
CA ASP A 167 -12.61 -12.01 10.96
C ASP A 167 -11.67 -12.60 9.90
N LYS A 168 -10.76 -13.45 10.35
CA LYS A 168 -9.85 -14.18 9.44
C LYS A 168 -10.70 -15.14 8.61
N LEU A 169 -10.75 -14.91 7.30
CA LEU A 169 -11.49 -15.74 6.38
C LEU A 169 -10.90 -17.17 6.28
N VAL A 170 -11.81 -18.07 5.93
CA VAL A 170 -11.73 -19.53 5.66
C VAL A 170 -10.34 -20.06 5.31
N ASN A 171 -10.01 -21.25 5.84
CA ASN A 171 -8.84 -22.03 5.44
C ASN A 171 -8.96 -22.38 3.94
N PRO A 172 -8.21 -21.73 3.03
CA PRO A 172 -8.31 -22.02 1.61
C PRO A 172 -7.86 -23.46 1.35
N ILE A 173 -8.46 -24.14 0.38
CA ILE A 173 -8.09 -25.53 0.03
C ILE A 173 -7.62 -25.66 -1.42
N SER A 174 -7.94 -24.67 -2.26
CA SER A 174 -7.75 -24.68 -3.72
C SER A 174 -7.36 -23.29 -4.27
N ILE A 175 -7.03 -23.21 -5.56
CA ILE A 175 -6.67 -21.95 -6.23
C ILE A 175 -7.89 -21.00 -6.32
N GLU A 176 -9.08 -21.57 -6.40
CA GLU A 176 -10.36 -20.90 -6.50
C GLU A 176 -10.71 -20.09 -5.24
N ASP A 177 -10.13 -20.47 -4.10
CA ASP A 177 -10.29 -19.79 -2.82
C ASP A 177 -9.32 -18.60 -2.63
N LEU A 178 -8.42 -18.38 -3.61
CA LEU A 178 -7.32 -17.43 -3.48
C LEU A 178 -7.54 -16.21 -4.36
N PHE A 179 -6.97 -15.10 -3.91
CA PHE A 179 -6.99 -13.81 -4.56
C PHE A 179 -5.58 -13.25 -4.66
N PHE A 180 -5.26 -12.70 -5.82
CA PHE A 180 -4.09 -11.86 -6.00
C PHE A 180 -4.43 -10.44 -5.55
N ARG A 181 -3.65 -9.93 -4.59
CA ARG A 181 -3.75 -8.56 -4.10
C ARG A 181 -2.60 -7.75 -4.68
N LEU A 182 -2.93 -6.66 -5.36
CA LEU A 182 -1.98 -5.71 -5.91
C LEU A 182 -2.12 -4.36 -5.20
N GLU A 183 -0.98 -3.77 -4.86
CA GLU A 183 -0.86 -2.39 -4.41
C GLU A 183 -0.01 -1.62 -5.43
N THR A 184 -0.62 -0.69 -6.15
CA THR A 184 0.10 0.31 -6.94
C THR A 184 0.41 1.49 -6.04
N GLN A 185 1.69 1.66 -5.73
CA GLN A 185 2.18 2.64 -4.77
C GLN A 185 2.87 3.78 -5.52
N ILE A 186 2.38 5.00 -5.33
CA ILE A 186 2.96 6.21 -5.93
C ILE A 186 3.42 7.14 -4.81
N THR A 187 4.67 7.61 -4.90
CA THR A 187 5.20 8.66 -4.03
C THR A 187 5.33 9.94 -4.83
N ALA A 188 4.85 11.06 -4.31
CA ALA A 188 4.99 12.36 -4.98
C ALA A 188 5.54 13.42 -4.01
N PRO A 189 6.54 14.22 -4.42
CA PRO A 189 7.01 15.34 -3.61
C PRO A 189 5.89 16.38 -3.44
N LEU A 190 5.66 16.82 -2.20
CA LEU A 190 4.62 17.78 -1.84
C LEU A 190 5.20 19.17 -1.55
N VAL A 191 6.18 19.22 -0.66
CA VAL A 191 6.95 20.43 -0.31
C VAL A 191 8.42 20.07 -0.50
N HIS A 192 9.14 20.85 -1.31
CA HIS A 192 10.51 20.53 -1.74
C HIS A 192 11.40 20.20 -0.54
N GLN A 193 11.98 19.00 -0.53
CA GLN A 193 12.89 18.48 0.51
C GLN A 193 12.27 18.33 1.91
N GLU A 194 10.97 18.57 2.07
CA GLU A 194 10.31 18.51 3.38
C GLU A 194 9.24 17.44 3.43
N SER A 195 8.33 17.42 2.47
CA SER A 195 7.13 16.59 2.53
C SER A 195 6.90 15.79 1.26
N SER A 196 6.31 14.61 1.40
CA SER A 196 5.88 13.78 0.28
C SER A 196 4.53 13.11 0.55
N LEU A 197 3.77 12.88 -0.52
CA LEU A 197 2.58 12.06 -0.54
C LEU A 197 2.95 10.61 -0.84
N PHE A 198 2.20 9.70 -0.26
CA PHE A 198 2.20 8.29 -0.59
C PHE A 198 0.75 7.85 -0.87
N LEU A 199 0.49 7.48 -2.11
CA LEU A 199 -0.81 7.06 -2.62
C LEU A 199 -0.77 5.57 -2.92
N VAL A 200 -1.76 4.82 -2.46
CA VAL A 200 -1.81 3.37 -2.63
C VAL A 200 -3.15 2.95 -3.21
N LYS A 201 -3.13 2.52 -4.47
CA LYS A 201 -4.27 1.87 -5.09
C LYS A 201 -4.24 0.38 -4.80
N VAL A 202 -5.28 -0.13 -4.16
CA VAL A 202 -5.45 -1.57 -3.94
C VAL A 202 -6.35 -2.15 -5.02
N GLU A 203 -5.99 -3.33 -5.50
CA GLU A 203 -6.85 -4.17 -6.35
C GLU A 203 -6.77 -5.63 -5.86
N THR A 204 -7.89 -6.34 -5.97
CA THR A 204 -8.00 -7.77 -5.62
C THR A 204 -8.64 -8.53 -6.78
N VAL A 205 -7.97 -9.57 -7.26
CA VAL A 205 -8.41 -10.36 -8.42
C VAL A 205 -8.45 -11.84 -8.04
N PRO A 206 -9.51 -12.60 -8.39
CA PRO A 206 -9.51 -14.05 -8.17
C PRO A 206 -8.29 -14.70 -8.81
N LEU A 207 -7.54 -15.49 -8.05
CA LEU A 207 -6.27 -16.07 -8.49
C LEU A 207 -6.47 -16.97 -9.71
N ALA A 208 -7.58 -17.71 -9.76
CA ALA A 208 -7.95 -18.56 -10.89
C ALA A 208 -7.92 -17.81 -12.24
N GLN A 209 -8.27 -16.52 -12.28
CA GLN A 209 -8.23 -15.72 -13.51
C GLN A 209 -6.80 -15.42 -13.99
N LEU A 210 -5.84 -15.33 -13.08
CA LEU A 210 -4.43 -15.15 -13.41
C LEU A 210 -3.74 -16.51 -13.65
N TRP A 211 -4.24 -17.57 -13.00
CA TRP A 211 -3.63 -18.91 -13.00
C TRP A 211 -3.68 -19.63 -14.34
N VAL A 212 -4.64 -19.26 -15.20
CA VAL A 212 -4.78 -19.78 -16.58
C VAL A 212 -3.66 -19.31 -17.51
N ASP A 213 -3.01 -18.20 -17.17
CA ASP A 213 -1.89 -17.65 -17.92
C ASP A 213 -0.57 -18.22 -17.35
N SER A 214 0.19 -18.93 -18.20
CA SER A 214 1.39 -19.63 -17.78
C SER A 214 2.48 -18.70 -17.25
N GLU A 215 2.66 -17.52 -17.85
CA GLU A 215 3.71 -16.58 -17.43
C GLU A 215 3.38 -15.96 -16.07
N LYS A 216 2.10 -15.61 -15.86
CA LYS A 216 1.63 -15.10 -14.56
C LYS A 216 1.72 -16.17 -13.48
N ARG A 217 1.33 -17.40 -13.80
CA ARG A 217 1.46 -18.54 -12.88
C ARG A 217 2.91 -18.79 -12.51
N GLU A 218 3.83 -18.78 -13.47
CA GLU A 218 5.26 -18.97 -13.23
C GLU A 218 5.85 -17.85 -12.37
N PHE A 219 5.48 -16.59 -12.63
CA PHE A 219 5.86 -15.47 -11.76
C PHE A 219 5.44 -15.69 -10.30
N LEU A 220 4.19 -16.10 -10.08
CA LEU A 220 3.64 -16.31 -8.74
C LEU A 220 4.31 -17.49 -8.05
N LEU A 221 4.48 -18.61 -8.75
CA LEU A 221 5.19 -19.79 -8.24
C LEU A 221 6.62 -19.43 -7.87
N ASN A 222 7.37 -18.78 -8.77
CA ASN A 222 8.75 -18.40 -8.50
C ASN A 222 8.86 -17.43 -7.33
N GLY A 223 8.00 -16.41 -7.29
CA GLY A 223 7.94 -15.45 -6.19
C GLY A 223 7.70 -16.13 -4.85
N ILE A 224 6.65 -16.93 -4.71
CA ILE A 224 6.31 -17.59 -3.44
C ILE A 224 7.36 -18.65 -3.06
N ASN A 225 7.86 -19.42 -4.02
CA ASN A 225 8.81 -20.50 -3.72
C ASN A 225 10.20 -19.99 -3.32
N THR A 226 10.55 -18.78 -3.71
CA THR A 226 11.82 -18.13 -3.33
C THR A 226 11.74 -17.27 -2.06
N MET A 227 10.55 -17.12 -1.45
CA MET A 227 10.41 -16.51 -0.14
C MET A 227 11.05 -17.37 0.95
N SER A 228 11.71 -16.73 1.91
CA SER A 228 12.13 -17.36 3.16
C SER A 228 10.93 -17.75 4.03
N GLU A 229 11.14 -18.64 4.99
CA GLU A 229 10.09 -19.03 5.95
C GLU A 229 9.58 -17.84 6.77
N GLU A 230 10.47 -16.91 7.15
CA GLU A 230 10.09 -15.70 7.89
C GLU A 230 9.19 -14.79 7.04
N VAL A 231 9.47 -14.64 5.73
CA VAL A 231 8.60 -13.90 4.81
C VAL A 231 7.26 -14.59 4.63
N LEU A 232 7.23 -15.91 4.46
CA LEU A 232 6.00 -16.68 4.34
C LEU A 232 5.14 -16.54 5.60
N LYS A 233 5.75 -16.60 6.78
CA LYS A 233 5.07 -16.39 8.06
C LYS A 233 4.55 -14.95 8.20
N TYR A 234 5.39 -13.95 7.92
CA TYR A 234 5.01 -12.53 7.99
C TYR A 234 3.83 -12.20 7.07
N LYS A 235 3.80 -12.77 5.86
CA LYS A 235 2.71 -12.56 4.88
C LYS A 235 1.54 -13.54 5.03
N ASN A 236 1.60 -14.48 5.99
CA ASN A 236 0.60 -15.55 6.15
C ASN A 236 0.39 -16.41 4.89
N LEU A 237 1.49 -16.85 4.27
CA LEU A 237 1.50 -17.55 2.98
C LEU A 237 1.86 -19.04 3.06
N GLN A 238 2.16 -19.60 4.25
CA GLN A 238 2.62 -20.98 4.37
C GLN A 238 1.60 -22.00 3.79
N GLY A 239 0.33 -21.91 4.20
CA GLY A 239 -0.73 -22.76 3.64
C GLY A 239 -0.99 -22.49 2.16
N ILE A 240 -0.91 -21.22 1.74
CA ILE A 240 -1.07 -20.84 0.33
C ILE A 240 0.04 -21.45 -0.54
N LYS A 241 1.29 -21.44 -0.06
CA LYS A 241 2.43 -22.07 -0.75
C LYS A 241 2.18 -23.56 -0.98
N THR A 242 1.58 -24.27 -0.02
CA THR A 242 1.20 -25.67 -0.22
C THR A 242 0.14 -25.83 -1.32
N ILE A 243 -0.88 -24.97 -1.36
CA ILE A 243 -1.97 -25.04 -2.34
C ILE A 243 -1.46 -24.82 -3.76
N ILE A 244 -0.64 -23.79 -3.97
CA ILE A 244 -0.18 -23.43 -5.32
C ILE A 244 0.82 -24.41 -5.93
N ASN A 245 1.43 -25.28 -5.12
CA ASN A 245 2.40 -26.29 -5.57
C ASN A 245 1.77 -27.70 -5.70
N LYS A 246 0.46 -27.84 -5.54
CA LYS A 246 -0.27 -29.07 -5.89
C LYS A 246 -0.47 -29.15 -7.40
#